data_AF-A0A958M3U3-F1
#
_entry.id   AF-A0A958M3U3-F1
#
_cell.length_a   1.000
_cell.length_b   1.000
_cell.length_c   1.000
_cell.angle_alpha   90.00
_cell.angle_beta   90.00
_cell.angle_gamma   90.00
#
_symmetry.space_group_name_H-M   'P 1'
#
loop_
_entity.id
_entity.type
_entity.pdbx_description
1 polymer ?
#
loop_
_entity_poly.entity_id
_entity_poly.type
_entity_poly.pdbx_seq_one_letter_code
_entity_poly.pdbx_strand_id
1 'polypeptide(L)'
;MNKSTKWIIWPVGIIGLIFSGLWSFIDLSEFYIVVIEKNTEEYPWGPVNTNPWYYANSQVYWIYCLISGLIFLLAFALILFGIIKLNLKRTILGVVITVLTITIMLISAAIVAPIA
;
A
#
# COMPACT_ATOMS: atom_id res chain seq x y z
N MET A 1 16.61 -4.10 25.50
CA MET A 1 16.02 -4.87 24.38
C MET A 1 16.86 -6.12 24.16
N ASN A 2 16.23 -7.30 24.22
CA ASN A 2 16.89 -8.61 24.14
C ASN A 2 17.60 -8.80 22.78
N LYS A 3 18.76 -9.47 22.77
CA LYS A 3 19.56 -9.80 21.57
C LYS A 3 18.73 -10.57 20.53
N SER A 4 17.82 -11.47 20.93
CA SER A 4 16.93 -12.21 20.03
C SER A 4 15.93 -11.31 19.29
N THR A 5 15.44 -10.25 19.95
CA THR A 5 14.49 -9.31 19.34
C THR A 5 15.11 -8.56 18.16
N LYS A 6 16.42 -8.27 18.21
CA LYS A 6 17.13 -7.60 17.10
C LYS A 6 17.22 -8.46 15.85
N TRP A 7 17.37 -9.78 16.00
CA TRP A 7 17.55 -10.69 14.86
C TRP A 7 16.26 -10.95 14.09
N ILE A 8 15.10 -10.87 14.75
CA ILE A 8 13.79 -11.08 14.11
C ILE A 8 13.36 -9.83 13.32
N ILE A 9 13.71 -8.62 13.78
CA ILE A 9 13.16 -7.40 13.18
C ILE A 9 13.81 -7.07 11.83
N TRP A 10 15.05 -7.50 11.57
CA TRP A 10 15.68 -7.28 10.26
C TRP A 10 15.00 -8.05 9.12
N PRO A 11 14.74 -9.37 9.24
CA PRO A 11 13.90 -10.08 8.27
C PRO A 11 12.52 -9.45 8.08
N VAL A 12 11.85 -9.08 9.17
CA VAL A 12 10.54 -8.39 9.10
C VAL A 12 10.65 -7.06 8.36
N GLY A 13 11.72 -6.31 8.60
CA GLY A 13 12.02 -5.08 7.87
C GLY A 13 12.26 -5.31 6.38
N ILE A 14 12.99 -6.36 5.99
CA ILE A 14 13.23 -6.71 4.58
C ILE A 14 11.92 -7.11 3.90
N ILE A 15 11.09 -7.90 4.57
CA ILE A 15 9.75 -8.27 4.06
C ILE A 15 8.91 -7.01 3.87
N GLY A 16 8.83 -6.16 4.90
CA GLY A 16 8.11 -4.88 4.80
C GLY A 16 8.63 -3.96 3.70
N LEU A 17 9.95 -3.93 3.47
CA LEU A 17 10.57 -3.18 2.39
C LEU A 17 10.09 -3.68 1.01
N ILE A 18 10.09 -4.99 0.80
CA ILE A 18 9.64 -5.58 -0.46
C ILE A 18 8.15 -5.29 -0.68
N PHE A 19 7.31 -5.51 0.32
CA PHE A 19 5.86 -5.26 0.22
C PHE A 19 5.54 -3.79 -0.06
N SER A 20 6.12 -2.86 0.72
CA SER A 20 5.88 -1.43 0.52
C SER A 20 6.41 -0.94 -0.83
N GLY A 21 7.55 -1.45 -1.29
CA GLY A 21 8.06 -1.15 -2.62
C GLY A 21 7.11 -1.63 -3.72
N LEU A 22 6.74 -2.92 -3.71
CA LEU A 22 5.85 -3.50 -4.70
C LEU A 22 4.51 -2.76 -4.81
N TRP A 23 3.85 -2.52 -3.68
CA TRP A 23 2.57 -1.81 -3.65
C TRP A 23 2.70 -0.37 -4.13
N SER A 24 3.78 0.33 -3.76
CA SER A 24 4.03 1.68 -4.25
C SER A 24 4.15 1.73 -5.78
N PHE A 25 4.89 0.79 -6.37
CA PHE A 25 5.04 0.73 -7.83
C PHE A 25 3.74 0.38 -8.54
N ILE A 26 2.97 -0.59 -8.02
CA ILE A 26 1.66 -0.95 -8.57
C ILE A 26 0.75 0.28 -8.57
N ASP A 27 0.56 0.90 -7.41
CA ASP A 27 -0.38 2.01 -7.24
C ASP A 27 0.01 3.24 -8.07
N LEU A 28 1.30 3.59 -8.12
CA LEU A 28 1.76 4.72 -8.93
C LEU A 28 1.69 4.42 -10.44
N SER A 29 1.86 3.16 -10.84
CA SER A 29 1.66 2.72 -12.23
C SER A 29 0.20 2.84 -12.64
N GLU A 30 -0.73 2.37 -11.80
CA GLU A 30 -2.17 2.50 -12.04
C GLU A 30 -2.59 3.98 -12.11
N PHE A 31 -2.07 4.83 -11.22
CA PHE A 31 -2.26 6.28 -11.31
C PHE A 31 -1.79 6.84 -12.66
N TYR A 32 -0.61 6.43 -13.12
CA TYR A 32 -0.05 6.87 -14.40
C TYR A 32 -0.94 6.45 -15.58
N ILE A 33 -1.34 5.18 -15.63
CA ILE A 33 -2.20 4.64 -16.70
C ILE A 33 -3.55 5.40 -16.76
N VAL A 34 -4.22 5.55 -15.63
CA VAL A 34 -5.56 6.14 -15.58
C VAL A 34 -5.54 7.65 -15.80
N VAL A 35 -4.57 8.37 -15.22
CA VAL A 35 -4.57 9.84 -15.23
C VAL A 35 -3.74 10.41 -16.37
N ILE A 36 -2.58 9.84 -16.67
CA ILE A 36 -1.65 10.36 -17.66
C ILE A 36 -1.94 9.76 -19.03
N GLU A 37 -2.04 8.43 -19.13
CA GLU A 37 -2.37 7.76 -20.40
C GLU A 37 -3.86 7.82 -20.76
N LYS A 38 -4.71 8.23 -19.82
CA LYS A 38 -6.18 8.31 -19.99
C LYS A 38 -6.81 6.96 -20.36
N ASN A 39 -6.15 5.85 -20.04
CA ASN A 39 -6.69 4.52 -20.29
C ASN A 39 -7.67 4.16 -19.17
N THR A 40 -8.96 4.43 -19.38
CA THR A 40 -10.02 4.12 -18.42
C THR A 40 -11.02 3.09 -18.92
N GLU A 41 -10.95 2.69 -20.18
CA GLU A 41 -11.93 1.79 -20.82
C GLU A 41 -11.78 0.33 -20.36
N GLU A 42 -10.59 -0.03 -19.87
CA GLU A 42 -10.26 -1.39 -19.41
C GLU A 42 -10.77 -1.71 -18.01
N TYR A 43 -11.31 -0.74 -17.28
CA TYR A 43 -11.75 -0.89 -15.90
C TYR A 43 -13.28 -0.90 -15.79
N PRO A 44 -13.84 -1.80 -14.98
CA PRO A 44 -15.28 -1.81 -14.76
C PRO A 44 -15.65 -0.72 -13.74
N TRP A 45 -16.30 0.36 -14.20
CA TRP A 45 -16.81 1.45 -13.35
C TRP A 45 -18.33 1.34 -13.14
N GLY A 46 -18.85 1.77 -11.99
CA GLY A 46 -20.29 1.81 -11.76
C GLY A 46 -20.75 1.74 -10.29
N PRO A 47 -22.06 1.63 -10.03
CA PRO A 47 -22.62 1.56 -8.69
C PRO A 47 -22.66 0.15 -8.08
N VAL A 48 -22.27 -0.88 -8.84
CA VAL A 48 -22.46 -2.29 -8.44
C VAL A 48 -21.11 -2.97 -8.30
N ASN A 49 -20.79 -3.50 -7.11
CA ASN A 49 -20.15 -4.81 -7.07
C ASN A 49 -20.12 -5.49 -5.70
N THR A 50 -20.34 -6.80 -5.74
CA THR A 50 -19.89 -7.79 -4.75
C THR A 50 -18.35 -7.94 -4.74
N ASN A 51 -17.63 -7.31 -5.68
CA ASN A 51 -16.18 -7.27 -5.74
C ASN A 51 -15.61 -6.22 -4.76
N PRO A 52 -14.76 -6.64 -3.79
CA PRO A 52 -14.16 -5.75 -2.80
C PRO A 52 -13.27 -4.63 -3.38
N TRP A 53 -12.83 -4.74 -4.63
CA TRP A 53 -11.89 -3.81 -5.26
C TRP A 53 -12.53 -2.94 -6.35
N TYR A 54 -13.83 -2.68 -6.22
CA TYR A 54 -14.59 -1.89 -7.18
C TYR A 54 -14.65 -0.40 -6.79
N TYR A 55 -14.57 0.48 -7.79
CA TYR A 55 -14.60 1.93 -7.59
C TYR A 55 -15.74 2.55 -8.39
N ALA A 56 -16.41 3.54 -7.79
CA ALA A 56 -17.58 4.19 -8.38
C ALA A 56 -17.29 4.85 -9.73
N ASN A 57 -16.08 5.38 -9.91
CA ASN A 57 -15.60 5.99 -11.14
C ASN A 57 -14.06 6.04 -11.14
N SER A 58 -13.48 6.35 -12.30
CA SER A 58 -12.04 6.50 -12.47
C SER A 58 -11.42 7.55 -11.55
N GLN A 59 -12.17 8.61 -11.18
CA GLN A 59 -11.68 9.66 -10.30
C GLN A 59 -11.36 9.15 -8.90
N VAL A 60 -12.28 8.39 -8.31
CA VAL A 60 -12.07 7.80 -6.99
C VAL A 60 -10.89 6.81 -7.02
N TYR A 61 -10.80 6.01 -8.09
CA TYR A 61 -9.73 5.02 -8.25
C TYR A 61 -8.35 5.66 -8.34
N TRP A 62 -8.14 6.65 -9.21
CA TRP A 62 -6.81 7.23 -9.34
C TRP A 62 -6.40 8.03 -8.10
N ILE A 63 -7.34 8.67 -7.39
CA ILE A 63 -7.06 9.34 -6.12
C ILE A 63 -6.57 8.32 -5.11
N TYR A 64 -7.26 7.18 -5.03
CA TYR A 64 -6.85 6.07 -4.17
C TYR A 64 -5.43 5.61 -4.50
N CYS A 65 -5.16 5.26 -5.76
CA CYS A 65 -3.85 4.81 -6.23
C CYS A 65 -2.74 5.84 -5.94
N LEU A 66 -2.99 7.13 -6.15
CA LEU A 66 -2.00 8.15 -5.84
C LEU A 66 -1.69 8.21 -4.34
N ILE A 67 -2.73 8.25 -3.50
CA ILE A 67 -2.58 8.38 -2.05
C ILE A 67 -1.91 7.12 -1.48
N SER A 68 -2.40 5.93 -1.82
CA SER A 68 -1.84 4.66 -1.34
C SER A 68 -0.40 4.49 -1.83
N GLY A 69 -0.14 4.78 -3.11
CA GLY A 69 1.20 4.71 -3.70
C GLY A 69 2.21 5.62 -3.00
N LEU A 70 1.82 6.85 -2.63
CA LEU A 70 2.66 7.76 -1.86
C LEU A 70 2.87 7.32 -0.40
N ILE A 71 1.84 6.76 0.24
CA ILE A 71 1.96 6.22 1.61
C ILE A 71 2.90 5.02 1.63
N PHE A 72 2.77 4.10 0.68
CA PHE A 72 3.69 2.96 0.53
C PHE A 72 5.10 3.41 0.16
N LEU A 73 5.26 4.44 -0.67
CA LEU A 73 6.57 5.02 -0.97
C LEU A 73 7.26 5.59 0.27
N LEU A 74 6.49 6.30 1.11
CA LEU A 74 6.99 6.83 2.38
C LEU A 74 7.39 5.71 3.33
N ALA A 75 6.56 4.66 3.45
CA ALA A 75 6.87 3.48 4.25
C ALA A 75 8.16 2.80 3.74
N PHE A 76 8.28 2.59 2.43
CA PHE A 76 9.47 2.06 1.78
C PHE A 76 10.71 2.88 2.13
N ALA A 77 10.65 4.20 1.98
CA ALA A 77 11.77 5.10 2.31
C ALA A 77 12.16 5.03 3.79
N LEU A 78 11.19 4.97 4.71
CA LEU A 78 11.43 4.84 6.15
C LEU A 78 12.10 3.51 6.51
N ILE A 79 11.64 2.39 5.92
CA ILE A 79 12.20 1.07 6.14
C ILE A 79 13.61 1.01 5.57
N LEU A 80 13.81 1.45 4.32
CA LEU A 80 15.10 1.45 3.64
C LEU A 80 16.13 2.27 4.43
N PHE A 81 15.78 3.50 4.79
CA PHE A 81 16.65 4.37 5.58
C PHE A 81 16.90 3.79 6.98
N GLY A 82 15.89 3.17 7.59
CA GLY A 82 16.03 2.46 8.86
C GLY A 82 17.03 1.32 8.78
N ILE A 83 16.97 0.48 7.74
CA ILE A 83 17.90 -0.62 7.51
C ILE A 83 19.32 -0.10 7.27
N ILE A 84 19.50 0.86 6.37
CA ILE A 84 20.81 1.45 6.04
C ILE A 84 21.47 2.06 7.30
N LYS A 85 20.70 2.75 8.14
CA LYS A 85 21.21 3.38 9.37
C LYS A 85 21.18 2.47 10.59
N LEU A 86 20.83 1.20 10.43
CA LEU A 86 20.61 0.25 11.52
C LEU A 86 19.69 0.83 12.63
N ASN A 87 18.73 1.68 12.23
CA ASN A 87 17.80 2.38 13.11
C ASN A 87 16.48 1.62 13.20
N LEU A 88 16.39 0.81 14.24
CA LEU A 88 15.25 -0.05 14.50
C LEU A 88 13.92 0.69 14.59
N LYS A 89 13.89 1.87 15.24
CA LYS A 89 12.65 2.62 15.43
C LYS A 89 12.05 3.05 14.08
N ARG A 90 12.90 3.45 13.14
CA ARG A 90 12.48 3.84 11.77
C ARG A 90 12.00 2.63 10.97
N THR A 91 12.72 1.51 11.04
CA THR A 91 12.30 0.26 10.39
C THR A 91 10.94 -0.20 10.92
N ILE A 92 10.75 -0.23 12.24
CA ILE A 92 9.47 -0.62 12.86
C ILE A 92 8.36 0.36 12.43
N LEU A 93 8.60 1.67 12.47
CA LEU A 93 7.61 2.66 12.07
C LEU A 93 7.13 2.44 10.63
N GLY A 94 8.05 2.24 9.69
CA GLY A 94 7.70 1.99 8.30
C GLY A 94 6.95 0.65 8.11
N VAL A 95 7.35 -0.41 8.82
CA VAL A 95 6.61 -1.69 8.82
C VAL A 95 5.20 -1.51 9.37
N VAL A 96 5.03 -0.78 10.48
CA VAL A 96 3.73 -0.49 11.07
C VAL A 96 2.84 0.28 10.09
N ILE A 97 3.38 1.32 9.43
CA ILE A 97 2.64 2.06 8.39
C ILE A 97 2.19 1.10 7.28
N THR A 98 3.09 0.23 6.79
CA THR A 98 2.77 -0.75 5.74
C THR A 98 1.61 -1.67 6.17
N VAL A 99 1.69 -2.24 7.38
CA VAL A 99 0.66 -3.15 7.91
C VAL A 99 -0.67 -2.40 8.11
N LEU A 100 -0.64 -1.18 8.64
CA LEU A 100 -1.85 -0.38 8.84
C LEU A 100 -2.51 -0.03 7.51
N THR A 101 -1.75 0.38 6.51
CA THR A 101 -2.28 0.69 5.16
C THR A 101 -2.94 -0.55 4.54
N ILE A 102 -2.26 -1.71 4.57
CA ILE A 102 -2.85 -2.97 4.08
C ILE A 102 -4.12 -3.32 4.86
N THR A 103 -4.11 -3.17 6.18
CA THR A 103 -5.27 -3.46 7.02
C THR A 103 -6.45 -2.55 6.67
N ILE A 104 -6.20 -1.26 6.47
CA ILE A 104 -7.23 -0.30 6.04
C ILE A 104 -7.79 -0.68 4.66
N MET A 105 -6.92 -1.08 3.72
CA MET A 105 -7.36 -1.55 2.40
C MET A 105 -8.27 -2.78 2.51
N LEU A 106 -7.88 -3.78 3.31
CA LEU A 106 -8.66 -5.00 3.52
C LEU A 106 -9.99 -4.73 4.22
N ILE A 107 -10.01 -3.83 5.22
CA ILE A 107 -11.26 -3.42 5.88
C ILE A 107 -12.16 -2.67 4.89
N SER A 108 -11.61 -1.76 4.10
CA SER A 108 -12.37 -1.04 3.07
C SER A 108 -13.00 -2.02 2.09
N ALA A 109 -12.22 -2.97 1.59
CA ALA A 109 -12.69 -4.07 0.75
C ALA A 109 -13.81 -4.89 1.41
N ALA A 110 -13.61 -5.28 2.68
CA ALA A 110 -14.55 -6.10 3.43
C ALA A 110 -15.83 -5.37 3.87
N ILE A 111 -15.84 -4.03 3.95
CA ILE A 111 -17.06 -3.25 4.20
C ILE A 111 -17.89 -3.12 2.93
N VAL A 112 -17.25 -3.05 1.77
CA VAL A 112 -17.93 -2.90 0.47
C VAL A 112 -18.57 -4.22 0.00
N ALA A 113 -17.91 -5.37 0.24
CA ALA A 113 -18.40 -6.67 -0.21
C ALA A 113 -19.75 -7.17 0.39
N PRO A 114 -20.11 -6.94 1.67
CA PRO A 114 -21.32 -7.51 2.31
C PRO A 114 -22.59 -6.65 2.21
N ILE A 115 -22.56 -5.47 1.56
CA ILE A 115 -23.73 -4.57 1.44
C ILE A 115 -24.49 -4.78 0.11
N ALA A 116 -24.05 -5.73 -0.73
CA ALA A 116 -24.66 -6.08 -2.01
C ALA A 116 -25.50 -7.36 -1.95
#